data_AF-A0A519HVY6-F1
#
_entry.id   AF-A0A519HVY6-F1
#
_cell.length_a   1.000
_cell.length_b   1.000
_cell.length_c   1.000
_cell.angle_alpha   90.00
_cell.angle_beta   90.00
_cell.angle_gamma   90.00
#
_symmetry.space_group_name_H-M   'P 1'
#
loop_
_entity.id
_entity.type
_entity.pdbx_description
1 polymer ?
#
loop_
_entity_poly.entity_id
_entity_poly.type
_entity_poly.pdbx_seq_one_letter_code
_entity_poly.pdbx_strand_id
1 'polypeptide(L)'
;MAALAVWMNGVAVGTWTHTRAGSAAFVYDTDWVASSTARALSLSLPLTASREIRGAVVNDYFDNLLPDSAAIRTRLGTRFKAKSSHAFDLLSEIGRDCVGAVQLLPEDQPPSGWDRIDAEPLSTADIERHLRAATGPAPLGADSPDDDFRISIAGAQEKTALLRMGGRWYRPGGATPTTHILKLPLGLVGNLRVDLSQSVENEWLCAQIVREFGLPVANTDMASFGGQRVLVVERLDRRWQGVDAQAVARRGFSPPAGAWIARLPQEDFCQALGQPSRLKYQSDGGPGVAEGLRLL
;
A
#
# COMPACT_ATOMS: atom_id res chain seq x y z
N MET A 1 25.40 7.38 -1.40
CA MET A 1 24.12 8.02 -1.76
C MET A 1 23.08 6.93 -1.57
N ALA A 2 22.02 7.18 -0.80
CA ALA A 2 20.98 6.17 -0.63
C ALA A 2 19.98 6.33 -1.78
N ALA A 3 19.64 5.22 -2.43
CA ALA A 3 18.78 5.19 -3.61
C ALA A 3 17.83 4.00 -3.55
N LEU A 4 16.60 4.20 -4.04
CA LEU A 4 15.62 3.15 -4.29
C LEU A 4 15.14 3.26 -5.73
N ALA A 5 15.21 2.14 -6.46
CA ALA A 5 14.60 2.02 -7.76
C ALA A 5 13.07 1.90 -7.61
N VAL A 6 12.36 2.66 -8.43
CA VAL A 6 10.90 2.71 -8.49
C VAL A 6 10.44 1.95 -9.71
N TRP A 7 9.60 0.96 -9.47
CA TRP A 7 9.07 0.05 -10.50
C TRP A 7 7.55 0.13 -10.56
N MET A 8 6.99 -0.12 -11.75
CA MET A 8 5.57 -0.35 -11.97
C MET A 8 5.40 -1.59 -12.83
N ASN A 9 4.80 -2.65 -12.26
CA ASN A 9 4.51 -3.91 -12.97
C ASN A 9 5.72 -4.44 -13.76
N GLY A 10 6.90 -4.50 -13.12
CA GLY A 10 8.12 -5.00 -13.74
C GLY A 10 8.91 -4.00 -14.59
N VAL A 11 8.37 -2.81 -14.84
CA VAL A 11 9.04 -1.76 -15.63
C VAL A 11 9.69 -0.74 -14.71
N ALA A 12 10.96 -0.39 -14.98
CA ALA A 12 11.66 0.66 -14.25
C ALA A 12 11.03 2.02 -14.59
N VAL A 13 10.63 2.78 -13.58
CA VAL A 13 10.03 4.12 -13.74
C VAL A 13 11.05 5.20 -13.44
N GLY A 14 11.94 4.97 -12.48
CA GLY A 14 12.97 5.93 -12.10
C GLY A 14 13.63 5.57 -10.77
N THR A 15 14.39 6.50 -10.22
CA THR A 15 15.12 6.32 -8.97
C THR A 15 14.83 7.46 -8.01
N TRP A 16 14.44 7.11 -6.78
CA TRP A 16 14.35 8.04 -5.66
C TRP A 16 15.67 8.04 -4.90
N THR A 17 16.29 9.21 -4.77
CA THR A 17 17.59 9.38 -4.10
C THR A 17 17.54 10.45 -3.04
N HIS A 18 18.35 10.28 -2.00
CA HIS A 18 18.71 11.36 -1.08
C HIS A 18 20.10 11.88 -1.44
N THR A 19 20.17 13.16 -1.80
CA THR A 19 21.44 13.83 -2.10
C THR A 19 22.34 13.92 -0.86
N ARG A 20 23.64 14.18 -1.05
CA ARG A 20 24.58 14.40 0.07
C ARG A 20 24.18 15.56 0.98
N ALA A 21 23.41 16.52 0.47
CA ALA A 21 22.88 17.64 1.22
C ALA A 21 21.54 17.34 1.92
N GLY A 22 21.05 16.09 1.87
CA GLY A 22 19.80 15.66 2.49
C GLY A 22 18.53 16.00 1.72
N SER A 23 18.63 16.70 0.58
CA SER A 23 17.48 16.96 -0.30
C SER A 23 17.12 15.73 -1.11
N ALA A 24 15.83 15.40 -1.19
CA ALA A 24 15.34 14.30 -2.01
C ALA A 24 15.22 14.71 -3.48
N ALA A 25 15.52 13.74 -4.33
CA ALA A 25 15.38 13.85 -5.78
C ALA A 25 14.74 12.59 -6.33
N PHE A 26 13.89 12.74 -7.33
CA PHE A 26 13.37 11.64 -8.12
C PHE A 26 13.74 11.88 -9.58
N VAL A 27 14.36 10.87 -10.20
CA VAL A 27 14.80 10.91 -11.59
C VAL A 27 14.09 9.82 -12.36
N TYR A 28 13.30 10.19 -13.37
CA TYR A 28 12.66 9.22 -14.26
C TYR A 28 13.68 8.48 -15.12
N ASP A 29 13.45 7.19 -15.28
CA ASP A 29 14.24 6.32 -16.15
C ASP A 29 14.11 6.77 -17.62
N THR A 30 15.20 6.66 -18.38
CA THR A 30 15.23 7.11 -19.78
C THR A 30 14.26 6.32 -20.63
N ASP A 31 14.20 5.00 -20.44
CA ASP A 31 13.36 4.09 -21.21
C ASP A 31 11.90 4.26 -20.81
N TRP A 32 11.63 4.61 -19.55
CA TRP A 32 10.28 4.97 -19.11
C TRP A 32 9.76 6.21 -19.84
N VAL A 33 10.54 7.29 -19.90
CA VAL A 33 10.11 8.54 -20.57
C VAL A 33 9.94 8.34 -22.07
N ALA A 34 10.75 7.47 -22.68
CA ALA A 34 10.64 7.14 -24.10
C ALA A 34 9.49 6.16 -24.43
N SER A 35 8.91 5.50 -23.42
CA SER A 35 7.87 4.49 -23.62
C SER A 35 6.54 5.08 -24.07
N SER A 36 5.84 4.38 -24.97
CA SER A 36 4.46 4.72 -25.36
C SER A 36 3.45 4.61 -24.21
N THR A 37 3.80 3.93 -23.12
CA THR A 37 2.96 3.77 -21.92
C THR A 37 3.38 4.67 -20.77
N ALA A 38 4.32 5.60 -21.01
CA ALA A 38 4.85 6.52 -20.02
C ALA A 38 3.74 7.32 -19.36
N ARG A 39 3.89 7.55 -18.07
CA ARG A 39 3.06 8.47 -17.28
C ARG A 39 3.88 9.03 -16.13
N ALA A 40 3.41 10.15 -15.58
CA ALA A 40 3.96 10.64 -14.33
C ALA A 40 3.67 9.63 -13.20
N LEU A 41 4.62 9.50 -12.27
CA LEU A 41 4.50 8.78 -11.00
C LEU A 41 3.39 9.37 -10.12
N SER A 42 3.25 10.70 -10.17
CA SER A 42 2.23 11.50 -9.50
C SER A 42 1.96 12.76 -10.31
N LEU A 43 0.75 13.31 -10.24
CA LEU A 43 0.45 14.64 -10.78
C LEU A 43 1.34 15.74 -10.18
N SER A 44 1.83 15.59 -8.94
CA SER A 44 2.78 16.51 -8.31
C SER A 44 4.24 16.26 -8.72
N LEU A 45 4.50 15.15 -9.42
CA LEU A 45 5.82 14.75 -9.92
C LEU A 45 5.77 14.62 -11.45
N PRO A 46 5.54 15.69 -12.23
CA PRO A 46 5.32 15.59 -13.68
C PRO A 46 6.57 15.11 -14.44
N LEU A 47 6.37 14.51 -15.62
CA LEU A 47 7.45 14.22 -16.55
C LEU A 47 8.03 15.55 -17.08
N THR A 48 9.29 15.85 -16.72
CA THR A 48 10.00 17.06 -17.16
C THR A 48 11.07 16.73 -18.21
N ALA A 49 11.51 17.73 -18.97
CA ALA A 49 12.61 17.56 -19.93
C ALA A 49 13.93 17.12 -19.26
N SER A 50 14.19 17.58 -18.02
CA SER A 50 15.34 17.15 -17.22
C SER A 50 15.17 15.74 -16.65
N ARG A 51 13.94 15.19 -16.66
CA ARG A 51 13.53 13.96 -15.96
C ARG A 51 13.68 13.98 -14.45
N GLU A 52 14.17 15.07 -13.89
CA GLU A 52 14.51 15.19 -12.48
C GLU A 52 13.59 16.19 -11.79
N ILE A 53 13.12 15.79 -10.61
CA ILE A 53 12.36 16.62 -9.67
C ILE A 53 13.09 16.58 -8.32
N ARG A 54 13.13 17.72 -7.63
CA ARG A 54 13.85 17.87 -6.35
C ARG A 54 13.00 18.59 -5.32
N GLY A 55 13.33 18.38 -4.05
CA GLY A 55 12.76 19.13 -2.93
C GLY A 55 11.66 18.40 -2.18
N ALA A 56 10.91 19.15 -1.38
CA ALA A 56 9.93 18.61 -0.43
C ALA A 56 8.86 17.74 -1.11
N VAL A 57 8.37 18.14 -2.28
CA VAL A 57 7.32 17.40 -3.02
C VAL A 57 7.67 15.94 -3.29
N VAL A 58 8.94 15.63 -3.52
CA VAL A 58 9.42 14.24 -3.70
C VAL A 58 9.29 13.46 -2.40
N ASN A 59 9.75 14.04 -1.30
CA ASN A 59 9.63 13.42 0.03
C ASN A 59 8.18 13.25 0.43
N ASP A 60 7.35 14.27 0.20
CA ASP A 60 5.94 14.26 0.58
C ASP A 60 5.18 13.17 -0.19
N TYR A 61 5.47 12.96 -1.49
CA TYR A 61 4.88 11.86 -2.26
C TYR A 61 5.15 10.49 -1.63
N PHE A 62 6.41 10.18 -1.34
CA PHE A 62 6.79 8.88 -0.76
C PHE A 62 6.34 8.76 0.70
N ASP A 63 6.39 9.84 1.48
CA ASP A 63 5.91 9.85 2.87
C ASP A 63 4.42 9.50 2.97
N ASN A 64 3.61 10.00 2.02
CA ASN A 64 2.17 9.66 1.94
C ASN A 64 1.89 8.19 1.61
N LEU A 65 2.88 7.38 1.22
CA LEU A 65 2.70 5.93 1.05
C LEU A 65 2.71 5.18 2.39
N LEU A 66 3.16 5.83 3.48
CA LEU A 66 3.32 5.24 4.80
C LEU A 66 2.14 5.58 5.73
N PRO A 67 1.94 4.81 6.82
CA PRO A 67 0.96 5.15 7.84
C PRO A 67 1.21 6.54 8.45
N ASP A 68 0.16 7.32 8.72
CA ASP A 68 0.29 8.67 9.29
C ASP A 68 0.73 8.63 10.77
N SER A 69 0.47 7.51 11.46
CA SER A 69 0.74 7.37 12.88
C SER A 69 2.22 7.13 13.16
N ALA A 70 2.85 8.03 13.90
CA ALA A 70 4.24 7.89 14.35
C ALA A 70 4.45 6.60 15.17
N ALA A 71 3.47 6.19 15.98
CA ALA A 71 3.54 4.95 16.74
C ALA A 71 3.57 3.71 15.83
N ILE A 72 2.77 3.71 14.76
CA ILE A 72 2.77 2.64 13.75
C ILE A 72 4.12 2.62 13.02
N ARG A 73 4.63 3.79 12.59
CA ARG A 73 5.94 3.89 11.93
C ARG A 73 7.09 3.37 12.80
N THR A 74 7.12 3.71 14.08
CA THR A 74 8.12 3.20 15.02
C THR A 74 8.06 1.67 15.12
N ARG A 75 6.86 1.10 15.24
CA ARG A 75 6.68 -0.35 15.30
C ARG A 75 7.12 -1.05 14.02
N LEU A 76 6.79 -0.48 12.86
CA LEU A 76 7.27 -0.96 11.56
C LEU A 76 8.81 -0.93 11.50
N GLY A 77 9.42 0.18 11.93
CA GLY A 77 10.87 0.31 11.97
C GLY A 77 11.54 -0.74 12.85
N THR A 78 11.00 -1.01 14.05
CA THR A 78 11.50 -2.09 14.90
C THR A 78 11.31 -3.46 14.28
N ARG A 79 10.12 -3.76 13.75
CA ARG A 79 9.78 -5.07 13.19
C ARG A 79 10.67 -5.43 12.00
N PHE A 80 10.84 -4.50 11.06
CA PHE A 80 11.63 -4.72 9.85
C PHE A 80 13.09 -4.29 10.00
N LYS A 81 13.54 -3.98 11.23
CA LYS A 81 14.91 -3.56 11.56
C LYS A 81 15.38 -2.39 10.68
N ALA A 82 14.47 -1.46 10.35
CA ALA A 82 14.78 -0.29 9.55
C ALA A 82 15.72 0.67 10.31
N LYS A 83 16.55 1.41 9.57
CA LYS A 83 17.55 2.32 10.16
C LYS A 83 16.92 3.49 10.92
N SER A 84 15.73 3.92 10.52
CA SER A 84 14.96 4.97 11.18
C SER A 84 13.46 4.82 10.87
N SER A 85 12.63 5.69 11.47
CA SER A 85 11.21 5.83 11.15
C SER A 85 10.94 6.82 10.01
N HIS A 86 11.97 7.31 9.33
CA HIS A 86 11.83 8.19 8.16
C HIS A 86 11.41 7.39 6.92
N ALA A 87 10.77 8.10 5.98
CA ALA A 87 10.11 7.46 4.86
C ALA A 87 11.03 6.56 4.02
N PHE A 88 12.24 7.05 3.71
CA PHE A 88 13.20 6.31 2.90
C PHE A 88 13.60 4.97 3.54
N ASP A 89 13.94 4.98 4.84
CA ASP A 89 14.40 3.78 5.53
C ASP A 89 13.27 2.77 5.73
N LEU A 90 12.05 3.23 6.03
CA LEU A 90 10.89 2.35 6.14
C LEU A 90 10.54 1.74 4.78
N LEU A 91 10.43 2.54 3.73
CA LEU A 91 10.06 2.08 2.40
C LEU A 91 11.14 1.21 1.74
N SER A 92 12.40 1.35 2.15
CA SER A 92 13.46 0.40 1.76
C SER A 92 13.13 -1.03 2.22
N GLU A 93 12.47 -1.17 3.36
CA GLU A 93 12.08 -2.47 3.89
C GLU A 93 10.69 -2.91 3.42
N ILE A 94 9.68 -2.04 3.50
CA ILE A 94 8.26 -2.40 3.28
C ILE A 94 7.66 -1.91 1.95
N GLY A 95 8.44 -1.25 1.10
CA GLY A 95 7.94 -0.61 -0.13
C GLY A 95 7.68 -1.57 -1.30
N ARG A 96 7.68 -2.89 -1.09
CA ARG A 96 7.52 -3.89 -2.16
C ARG A 96 6.06 -4.03 -2.64
N ASP A 97 5.09 -3.67 -1.81
CA ASP A 97 3.68 -3.60 -2.18
C ASP A 97 3.03 -2.35 -1.57
N CYS A 98 3.04 -1.24 -2.30
CA CYS A 98 2.45 0.04 -1.87
C CYS A 98 1.00 0.20 -2.35
N VAL A 99 0.31 1.25 -1.89
CA VAL A 99 -0.88 1.76 -2.59
C VAL A 99 -0.51 2.20 -4.00
N GLY A 100 -1.41 1.96 -4.95
CA GLY A 100 -1.17 2.20 -6.37
C GLY A 100 -0.25 1.14 -6.97
N ALA A 101 0.55 1.56 -7.97
CA ALA A 101 1.42 0.65 -8.73
C ALA A 101 2.89 0.67 -8.33
N VAL A 102 3.25 1.51 -7.37
CA VAL A 102 4.64 1.71 -6.97
C VAL A 102 5.18 0.50 -6.25
N GLN A 103 6.36 0.08 -6.68
CA GLN A 103 7.18 -0.89 -5.99
C GLN A 103 8.58 -0.30 -5.82
N LEU A 104 9.08 -0.28 -4.58
CA LEU A 104 10.37 0.29 -4.20
C LEU A 104 11.34 -0.83 -3.83
N LEU A 105 12.47 -0.84 -4.52
CA LEU A 105 13.47 -1.89 -4.40
C LEU A 105 14.87 -1.28 -4.40
N PRO A 106 15.86 -1.94 -3.76
CA PRO A 106 17.27 -1.64 -4.01
C PRO A 106 17.58 -1.68 -5.52
N GLU A 107 18.49 -0.82 -5.99
CA GLU A 107 18.81 -0.68 -7.43
C GLU A 107 19.35 -1.99 -8.05
N ASP A 108 19.96 -2.85 -7.24
CA ASP A 108 20.52 -4.15 -7.64
C ASP A 108 19.51 -5.30 -7.57
N GLN A 109 18.26 -5.03 -7.20
CA GLN A 109 17.21 -6.03 -6.98
C GLN A 109 15.96 -5.73 -7.80
N PRO A 110 15.95 -6.01 -9.12
CA PRO A 110 14.75 -5.84 -9.92
C PRO A 110 13.62 -6.77 -9.44
N PRO A 111 12.34 -6.38 -9.63
CA PRO A 111 11.22 -7.22 -9.23
C PRO A 111 11.19 -8.50 -10.07
N SER A 112 11.42 -9.65 -9.43
CA SER A 112 11.28 -10.96 -10.08
C SER A 112 9.88 -11.54 -9.85
N GLY A 113 9.35 -12.22 -10.87
CA GLY A 113 8.04 -12.89 -10.79
C GLY A 113 6.84 -11.96 -10.65
N TRP A 114 6.94 -10.72 -11.14
CA TRP A 114 5.82 -9.77 -11.17
C TRP A 114 4.69 -10.20 -12.12
N ASP A 115 5.02 -11.06 -13.09
CA ASP A 115 4.19 -11.58 -14.17
C ASP A 115 3.66 -13.00 -13.91
N ARG A 116 3.67 -13.43 -12.64
CA ARG A 116 3.13 -14.72 -12.18
C ARG A 116 2.54 -14.58 -10.78
N ILE A 117 1.87 -15.64 -10.33
CA ILE A 117 1.43 -15.77 -8.94
C ILE A 117 2.35 -16.74 -8.21
N ASP A 118 2.99 -16.23 -7.17
CA ASP A 118 3.70 -17.01 -6.17
C ASP A 118 3.08 -16.69 -4.81
N ALA A 119 2.49 -17.69 -4.15
CA ALA A 119 1.77 -17.47 -2.90
C ALA A 119 1.58 -18.75 -2.07
N GLU A 120 1.69 -18.61 -0.76
CA GLU A 120 1.49 -19.68 0.21
C GLU A 120 0.09 -19.63 0.81
N PRO A 121 -0.66 -20.74 0.84
CA PRO A 121 -1.98 -20.76 1.47
C PRO A 121 -1.88 -20.56 2.98
N LEU A 122 -2.79 -19.75 3.54
CA LEU A 122 -2.86 -19.47 4.97
C LEU A 122 -4.07 -20.17 5.60
N SER A 123 -3.86 -20.77 6.78
CA SER A 123 -4.96 -21.21 7.63
C SER A 123 -5.57 -20.05 8.41
N THR A 124 -6.75 -20.25 8.99
CA THR A 124 -7.37 -19.28 9.91
C THR A 124 -6.43 -18.90 11.06
N ALA A 125 -5.67 -19.87 11.60
CA ALA A 125 -4.72 -19.63 12.68
C ALA A 125 -3.50 -18.82 12.22
N ASP A 126 -3.04 -19.00 10.98
CA ASP A 126 -1.96 -18.20 10.41
C ASP A 126 -2.39 -16.75 10.21
N ILE A 127 -3.61 -16.53 9.73
CA ILE A 127 -4.17 -15.18 9.56
C ILE A 127 -4.37 -14.52 10.92
N GLU A 128 -4.87 -15.23 11.93
CA GLU A 128 -4.99 -14.70 13.29
C GLU A 128 -3.63 -14.28 13.86
N ARG A 129 -2.59 -15.10 13.71
CA ARG A 129 -1.22 -14.77 14.14
C ARG A 129 -0.69 -13.55 13.41
N HIS A 130 -0.88 -13.49 12.09
CA HIS A 130 -0.49 -12.36 11.25
C HIS A 130 -1.16 -11.04 11.69
N LEU A 131 -2.47 -11.08 11.94
CA LEU A 131 -3.24 -9.94 12.43
C LEU A 131 -2.76 -9.47 13.82
N ARG A 132 -2.52 -10.39 14.75
CA ARG A 132 -1.96 -10.07 16.07
C ARG A 132 -0.57 -9.45 15.97
N ALA A 133 0.27 -9.94 15.06
CA ALA A 133 1.60 -9.39 14.82
C ALA A 133 1.57 -7.99 14.19
N ALA A 134 0.50 -7.63 13.47
CA ALA A 134 0.34 -6.27 12.92
C ALA A 134 0.08 -5.23 14.04
N THR A 135 -0.66 -5.62 15.08
CA THR A 135 -1.05 -4.74 16.19
C THR A 135 -0.18 -4.84 17.44
N GLY A 136 0.48 -5.99 17.66
CA GLY A 136 1.28 -6.28 18.84
C GLY A 136 2.69 -5.71 18.76
N PRO A 137 3.38 -5.49 19.90
CA PRO A 137 4.79 -5.11 19.90
C PRO A 137 5.63 -6.15 19.15
N ALA A 138 6.62 -5.69 18.38
CA ALA A 138 7.53 -6.58 17.66
C ALA A 138 8.19 -7.54 18.68
N PRO A 139 8.12 -8.88 18.49
CA PRO A 139 8.78 -9.80 19.39
C PRO A 139 10.28 -9.53 19.39
N LEU A 140 10.88 -9.33 20.56
CA LEU A 140 12.33 -9.19 20.69
C LEU A 140 12.98 -10.52 20.27
N GLY A 141 13.76 -10.52 19.18
CA GLY A 141 14.63 -11.63 18.80
C GLY A 141 13.97 -12.78 18.03
N ALA A 142 12.76 -12.62 17.50
CA ALA A 142 12.18 -13.60 16.57
C ALA A 142 12.54 -13.21 15.13
N ASP A 143 13.48 -13.91 14.50
CA ASP A 143 13.52 -13.99 13.04
C ASP A 143 12.33 -14.88 12.64
N SER A 144 11.17 -14.25 12.42
CA SER A 144 10.01 -14.99 11.95
C SER A 144 10.15 -15.22 10.46
N PRO A 145 10.02 -16.46 9.94
CA PRO A 145 9.92 -16.69 8.50
C PRO A 145 8.71 -15.97 7.85
N ASP A 146 7.80 -15.39 8.65
CA ASP A 146 6.70 -14.52 8.19
C ASP A 146 7.14 -13.09 7.77
N ASP A 147 8.42 -12.71 7.86
CA ASP A 147 8.91 -11.34 7.61
C ASP A 147 9.21 -10.97 6.14
N ASP A 148 9.02 -11.91 5.19
CA ASP A 148 9.09 -11.59 3.76
C ASP A 148 7.91 -10.74 3.25
N PHE A 149 6.89 -10.57 4.10
CA PHE A 149 5.68 -9.84 3.76
C PHE A 149 5.80 -8.33 4.00
N ARG A 150 6.22 -7.63 2.95
CA ARG A 150 6.65 -6.21 2.95
C ARG A 150 5.61 -5.31 2.27
N ILE A 151 4.69 -4.74 3.05
CA ILE A 151 3.59 -3.92 2.55
C ILE A 151 3.57 -2.54 3.19
N SER A 152 3.32 -1.51 2.39
CA SER A 152 3.04 -0.15 2.86
C SER A 152 1.62 0.29 2.51
N ILE A 153 0.84 0.67 3.51
CA ILE A 153 -0.51 1.21 3.32
C ILE A 153 -0.71 2.45 4.18
N ALA A 154 -1.10 3.55 3.55
CA ALA A 154 -1.31 4.85 4.20
C ALA A 154 -2.48 4.87 5.20
N GLY A 155 -2.51 5.90 6.05
CA GLY A 155 -3.58 6.16 7.04
C GLY A 155 -3.22 5.77 8.48
N ALA A 156 -4.11 6.11 9.42
CA ALA A 156 -3.84 6.02 10.87
C ALA A 156 -4.34 4.74 11.56
N GLN A 157 -5.14 3.92 10.87
CA GLN A 157 -5.71 2.68 11.41
C GLN A 157 -4.79 1.49 11.17
N GLU A 158 -4.73 0.60 12.16
CA GLU A 158 -4.06 -0.70 12.03
C GLU A 158 -4.68 -1.53 10.91
N LYS A 159 -3.84 -1.90 9.96
CA LYS A 159 -4.25 -2.68 8.80
C LYS A 159 -3.10 -3.53 8.28
N THR A 160 -3.46 -4.61 7.62
CA THR A 160 -2.55 -5.38 6.78
C THR A 160 -3.24 -5.66 5.45
N ALA A 161 -2.60 -6.38 4.56
CA ALA A 161 -3.23 -6.87 3.35
C ALA A 161 -2.90 -8.36 3.18
N LEU A 162 -3.65 -9.06 2.32
CA LEU A 162 -3.38 -10.44 1.91
C LEU A 162 -3.87 -10.66 0.48
N LEU A 163 -3.47 -11.77 -0.13
CA LEU A 163 -4.03 -12.25 -1.39
C LEU A 163 -5.24 -13.16 -1.10
N ARG A 164 -6.37 -12.88 -1.75
CA ARG A 164 -7.54 -13.78 -1.75
C ARG A 164 -7.80 -14.27 -3.17
N MET A 165 -7.94 -15.58 -3.31
CA MET A 165 -8.34 -16.25 -4.56
C MET A 165 -8.94 -17.62 -4.25
N GLY A 166 -9.86 -18.11 -5.08
CA GLY A 166 -10.42 -19.46 -4.91
C GLY A 166 -11.18 -19.69 -3.60
N GLY A 167 -11.66 -18.63 -2.96
CA GLY A 167 -12.28 -18.68 -1.63
C GLY A 167 -11.29 -18.90 -0.47
N ARG A 168 -9.98 -18.81 -0.71
CA ARG A 168 -8.91 -19.01 0.27
C ARG A 168 -8.01 -17.77 0.37
N TRP A 169 -7.30 -17.68 1.49
CA TRP A 169 -6.34 -16.62 1.79
C TRP A 169 -4.92 -17.14 1.59
N TYR A 170 -4.06 -16.25 1.11
CA TYR A 170 -2.68 -16.55 0.79
C TYR A 170 -1.76 -15.41 1.23
N ARG A 171 -0.55 -15.78 1.65
CA ARG A 171 0.59 -14.87 1.74
C ARG A 171 1.25 -14.82 0.36
N PRO A 172 1.29 -13.67 -0.31
CA PRO A 172 2.02 -13.56 -1.56
C PRO A 172 3.54 -13.60 -1.32
N GLY A 173 4.24 -14.22 -2.25
CA GLY A 173 5.70 -14.29 -2.34
C GLY A 173 6.25 -13.38 -3.46
N GLY A 174 7.50 -12.94 -3.29
CA GLY A 174 8.21 -12.14 -4.28
C GLY A 174 7.49 -10.85 -4.65
N ALA A 175 7.24 -10.63 -5.95
CA ALA A 175 6.55 -9.46 -6.47
C ALA A 175 5.03 -9.65 -6.61
N THR A 176 4.46 -10.77 -6.15
CA THR A 176 3.01 -11.00 -6.17
C THR A 176 2.32 -9.97 -5.27
N PRO A 177 1.37 -9.17 -5.77
CA PRO A 177 0.70 -8.18 -4.95
C PRO A 177 -0.40 -8.80 -4.07
N THR A 178 -0.75 -8.10 -3.00
CA THR A 178 -2.00 -8.33 -2.30
C THR A 178 -3.22 -7.86 -3.07
N THR A 179 -4.39 -8.40 -2.76
CA THR A 179 -5.67 -8.01 -3.38
C THR A 179 -6.70 -7.49 -2.39
N HIS A 180 -6.48 -7.66 -1.09
CA HIS A 180 -7.42 -7.23 -0.06
C HIS A 180 -6.70 -6.60 1.11
N ILE A 181 -7.26 -5.51 1.63
CA ILE A 181 -6.85 -4.87 2.88
C ILE A 181 -7.71 -5.44 4.01
N LEU A 182 -7.07 -5.79 5.12
CA LEU A 182 -7.69 -6.27 6.34
C LEU A 182 -7.54 -5.16 7.38
N LYS A 183 -8.63 -4.49 7.72
CA LYS A 183 -8.64 -3.42 8.73
C LYS A 183 -9.06 -3.97 10.08
N LEU A 184 -8.25 -3.71 11.11
CA LEU A 184 -8.54 -4.12 12.47
C LEU A 184 -9.38 -3.05 13.20
N PRO A 185 -10.11 -3.42 14.27
CA PRO A 185 -10.87 -2.47 15.07
C PRO A 185 -9.98 -1.35 15.61
N LEU A 186 -10.48 -0.12 15.57
CA LEU A 186 -9.75 1.06 16.02
C LEU A 186 -9.57 1.11 17.55
N GLY A 187 -10.45 0.44 18.30
CA GLY A 187 -10.43 0.48 19.76
C GLY A 187 -10.72 1.88 20.30
N LEU A 188 -10.01 2.30 21.35
CA LEU A 188 -10.15 3.65 21.92
C LEU A 188 -9.30 4.65 21.13
N VAL A 189 -9.92 5.68 20.54
CA VAL A 189 -9.24 6.67 19.70
C VAL A 189 -9.33 8.08 20.27
N GLY A 190 -8.19 8.79 20.18
CA GLY A 190 -8.06 10.22 20.52
C GLY A 190 -7.99 10.51 22.02
N ASN A 191 -7.62 11.75 22.37
CA ASN A 191 -7.54 12.22 23.76
C ASN A 191 -8.90 12.18 24.47
N LEU A 192 -10.00 12.16 23.71
CA LEU A 192 -11.38 12.11 24.19
C LEU A 192 -11.88 10.69 24.47
N ARG A 193 -11.07 9.64 24.25
CA ARG A 193 -11.42 8.22 24.48
C ARG A 193 -12.75 7.80 23.82
N VAL A 194 -12.93 8.14 22.54
CA VAL A 194 -14.08 7.64 21.78
C VAL A 194 -13.90 6.14 21.57
N ASP A 195 -14.92 5.36 21.95
CA ASP A 195 -14.95 3.93 21.72
C ASP A 195 -15.35 3.62 20.28
N LEU A 196 -14.35 3.22 19.49
CA LEU A 196 -14.49 2.74 18.11
C LEU A 196 -14.15 1.24 18.01
N SER A 197 -14.43 0.48 19.07
CA SER A 197 -14.29 -0.99 19.07
C SER A 197 -15.16 -1.68 18.01
N GLN A 198 -16.27 -1.06 17.61
CA GLN A 198 -17.17 -1.53 16.54
C GLN A 198 -16.88 -0.85 15.18
N SER A 199 -15.66 -0.36 14.96
CA SER A 199 -15.32 0.33 13.70
C SER A 199 -15.43 -0.58 12.47
N VAL A 200 -15.31 -1.91 12.64
CA VAL A 200 -15.47 -2.88 11.55
C VAL A 200 -16.92 -2.91 11.06
N GLU A 201 -17.88 -3.06 11.97
CA GLU A 201 -19.31 -3.10 11.66
C GLU A 201 -19.79 -1.75 11.13
N ASN A 202 -19.32 -0.66 11.74
CA ASN A 202 -19.64 0.70 11.30
C ASN A 202 -19.20 0.93 9.85
N GLU A 203 -17.93 0.66 9.53
CA GLU A 203 -17.41 0.89 8.19
C GLU A 203 -18.04 -0.06 7.16
N TRP A 204 -18.29 -1.32 7.52
CA TRP A 204 -19.02 -2.25 6.66
C TRP A 204 -20.41 -1.75 6.32
N LEU A 205 -21.18 -1.31 7.33
CA LEU A 205 -22.54 -0.81 7.16
C LEU A 205 -22.55 0.46 6.29
N CYS A 206 -21.64 1.39 6.53
CA CYS A 206 -21.50 2.60 5.71
C CYS A 206 -21.22 2.24 4.24
N ALA A 207 -20.33 1.27 3.99
CA ALA A 207 -20.04 0.82 2.63
C ALA A 207 -21.25 0.15 1.96
N GLN A 208 -22.05 -0.64 2.70
CA GLN A 208 -23.29 -1.20 2.16
C GLN A 208 -24.30 -0.10 1.81
N ILE A 209 -24.48 0.89 2.69
CA ILE A 209 -25.39 2.02 2.44
C ILE A 209 -24.99 2.78 1.16
N VAL A 210 -23.69 3.13 1.01
CA VAL A 210 -23.17 3.82 -0.18
C VAL A 210 -23.42 3.01 -1.46
N ARG A 211 -23.24 1.69 -1.39
CA ARG A 211 -23.53 0.78 -2.51
C ARG A 211 -25.02 0.76 -2.87
N GLU A 212 -25.91 0.66 -1.89
CA GLU A 212 -27.36 0.67 -2.12
C GLU A 212 -27.85 2.00 -2.70
N PHE A 213 -27.14 3.10 -2.44
CA PHE A 213 -27.35 4.38 -3.14
C PHE A 213 -26.82 4.41 -4.59
N GLY A 214 -26.22 3.32 -5.08
CA GLY A 214 -25.67 3.22 -6.44
C GLY A 214 -24.36 3.96 -6.64
N LEU A 215 -23.68 4.38 -5.56
CA LEU A 215 -22.40 5.07 -5.64
C LEU A 215 -21.23 4.08 -5.74
N PRO A 216 -20.18 4.37 -6.52
CA PRO A 216 -18.99 3.54 -6.57
C PRO A 216 -18.32 3.45 -5.19
N VAL A 217 -18.13 2.22 -4.70
CA VAL A 217 -17.46 1.91 -3.45
C VAL A 217 -16.74 0.58 -3.57
N ALA A 218 -15.62 0.43 -2.85
CA ALA A 218 -14.89 -0.84 -2.80
C ALA A 218 -15.78 -1.97 -2.28
N ASN A 219 -15.53 -3.20 -2.74
CA ASN A 219 -16.19 -4.36 -2.15
C ASN A 219 -15.71 -4.59 -0.73
N THR A 220 -16.65 -4.69 0.20
CA THR A 220 -16.36 -4.93 1.61
C THR A 220 -17.12 -6.13 2.14
N ASP A 221 -16.46 -6.86 3.04
CA ASP A 221 -17.00 -8.02 3.74
C ASP A 221 -16.46 -8.01 5.18
N MET A 222 -17.07 -8.76 6.08
CA MET A 222 -16.57 -8.96 7.45
C MET A 222 -16.10 -10.39 7.63
N ALA A 223 -14.94 -10.56 8.26
CA ALA A 223 -14.40 -11.88 8.54
C ALA A 223 -13.92 -11.99 9.98
N SER A 224 -13.90 -13.23 10.49
CA SER A 224 -13.32 -13.56 11.78
C SER A 224 -12.26 -14.64 11.61
N PHE A 225 -11.08 -14.38 12.14
CA PHE A 225 -9.96 -15.31 12.17
C PHE A 225 -9.57 -15.54 13.64
N GLY A 226 -10.05 -16.65 14.18
CA GLY A 226 -10.02 -16.90 15.63
C GLY A 226 -10.69 -15.76 16.39
N GLY A 227 -9.96 -15.12 17.31
CA GLY A 227 -10.47 -13.99 18.09
C GLY A 227 -10.42 -12.63 17.38
N GLN A 228 -9.90 -12.54 16.15
CA GLN A 228 -9.74 -11.28 15.42
C GLN A 228 -10.89 -11.07 14.43
N ARG A 229 -11.70 -10.03 14.65
CA ARG A 229 -12.70 -9.56 13.68
C ARG A 229 -12.10 -8.44 12.84
N VAL A 230 -12.29 -8.49 11.53
CA VAL A 230 -11.69 -7.53 10.59
C VAL A 230 -12.68 -7.14 9.50
N LEU A 231 -12.52 -5.91 9.00
CA LEU A 231 -13.10 -5.51 7.73
C LEU A 231 -12.19 -5.97 6.60
N VAL A 232 -12.75 -6.72 5.66
CA VAL A 232 -12.09 -7.13 4.42
C VAL A 232 -12.49 -6.14 3.33
N VAL A 233 -11.51 -5.47 2.72
CA VAL A 233 -11.74 -4.49 1.65
C VAL A 233 -11.00 -4.94 0.40
N GLU A 234 -11.72 -5.19 -0.69
CA GLU A 234 -11.12 -5.48 -2.00
C GLU A 234 -10.37 -4.25 -2.52
N ARG A 235 -9.12 -4.45 -2.94
CA ARG A 235 -8.26 -3.39 -3.45
C ARG A 235 -8.68 -2.99 -4.86
N LEU A 236 -9.03 -1.73 -5.04
CA LEU A 236 -9.37 -1.15 -6.34
C LEU A 236 -8.14 -0.79 -7.19
N ASP A 237 -6.94 -0.81 -6.60
CA ASP A 237 -5.66 -0.62 -7.29
C ASP A 237 -5.02 -1.94 -7.77
N ARG A 238 -5.81 -3.02 -7.88
CA ARG A 238 -5.33 -4.36 -8.24
C ARG A 238 -6.25 -4.99 -9.27
N ARG A 239 -5.69 -5.63 -10.30
CA ARG A 239 -6.48 -6.27 -11.35
C ARG A 239 -5.81 -7.51 -11.91
N TRP A 240 -6.50 -8.65 -11.82
CA TRP A 240 -6.09 -9.89 -12.46
C TRP A 240 -5.95 -9.74 -13.98
N GLN A 241 -4.96 -10.41 -14.55
CA GLN A 241 -4.65 -10.45 -15.98
C GLN A 241 -4.57 -11.92 -16.43
N GLY A 242 -5.00 -12.20 -17.65
CA GLY A 242 -5.02 -13.56 -18.21
C GLY A 242 -6.11 -14.48 -17.65
N VAL A 243 -7.01 -13.95 -16.81
CA VAL A 243 -8.14 -14.70 -16.23
C VAL A 243 -9.39 -13.82 -16.10
N ASP A 244 -10.55 -14.45 -16.12
CA ASP A 244 -11.82 -13.79 -15.81
C ASP A 244 -11.95 -13.51 -14.30
N ALA A 245 -12.40 -12.32 -13.94
CA ALA A 245 -12.51 -11.90 -12.54
C ALA A 245 -13.52 -12.76 -11.74
N GLN A 246 -14.60 -13.23 -12.36
CA GLN A 246 -15.56 -14.11 -11.69
C GLN A 246 -14.95 -15.48 -11.43
N ALA A 247 -14.07 -15.97 -12.30
CA ALA A 247 -13.36 -17.23 -12.11
C ALA A 247 -12.48 -17.20 -10.85
N VAL A 248 -11.77 -16.08 -10.60
CA VAL A 248 -10.92 -15.91 -9.41
C VAL A 248 -11.68 -16.11 -8.10
N ALA A 249 -12.95 -15.68 -8.06
CA ALA A 249 -13.79 -15.79 -6.86
C ALA A 249 -14.37 -17.21 -6.65
N ARG A 250 -14.39 -18.08 -7.67
CA ARG A 250 -14.98 -19.43 -7.58
C ARG A 250 -14.14 -20.31 -6.66
N ARG A 251 -14.79 -21.01 -5.73
CA ARG A 251 -14.11 -21.94 -4.82
C ARG A 251 -13.29 -22.96 -5.61
N GLY A 252 -12.04 -23.16 -5.18
CA GLY A 252 -11.11 -24.11 -5.82
C GLY A 252 -10.38 -23.55 -7.05
N PHE A 253 -10.57 -22.28 -7.40
CA PHE A 253 -9.76 -21.63 -8.44
C PHE A 253 -8.26 -21.73 -8.13
N SER A 254 -7.50 -22.04 -9.17
CA SER A 254 -6.04 -22.00 -9.20
C SER A 254 -5.61 -21.19 -10.42
N PRO A 255 -4.67 -20.24 -10.28
CA PRO A 255 -4.25 -19.40 -11.39
C PRO A 255 -3.58 -20.24 -12.48
N PRO A 256 -4.01 -20.15 -13.75
CA PRO A 256 -3.32 -20.79 -14.86
C PRO A 256 -1.95 -20.15 -15.10
N ALA A 257 -1.08 -20.85 -15.84
CA ALA A 257 0.21 -20.29 -16.25
C ALA A 257 0.02 -18.99 -17.04
N GLY A 258 0.82 -17.96 -16.71
CA GLY A 258 0.72 -16.63 -17.31
C GLY A 258 -0.35 -15.72 -16.70
N ALA A 259 -1.14 -16.21 -15.74
CA ALA A 259 -1.99 -15.33 -14.93
C ALA A 259 -1.15 -14.53 -13.94
N TRP A 260 -1.46 -13.24 -13.80
CA TRP A 260 -0.77 -12.33 -12.89
C TRP A 260 -1.72 -11.23 -12.41
N ILE A 261 -1.27 -10.39 -11.48
CA ILE A 261 -2.07 -9.27 -10.96
C ILE A 261 -1.35 -7.97 -11.28
N ALA A 262 -1.97 -7.16 -12.14
CA ALA A 262 -1.53 -5.80 -12.38
C ALA A 262 -1.83 -4.92 -11.18
N ARG A 263 -0.84 -4.12 -10.77
CA ARG A 263 -1.06 -2.97 -9.89
C ARG A 263 -1.46 -1.77 -10.73
N LEU A 264 -2.53 -1.09 -10.35
CA LEU A 264 -3.05 0.07 -11.07
C LEU A 264 -2.48 1.34 -10.44
N PRO A 265 -1.87 2.26 -11.21
CA PRO A 265 -1.41 3.53 -10.68
C PRO A 265 -2.55 4.30 -10.03
N GLN A 266 -2.36 4.70 -8.78
CA GLN A 266 -3.32 5.42 -7.96
C GLN A 266 -2.53 6.27 -6.98
N GLU A 267 -3.05 7.46 -6.69
CA GLU A 267 -2.56 8.37 -5.67
C GLU A 267 -3.75 9.04 -4.96
N ASP A 268 -3.53 9.56 -3.76
CA ASP A 268 -4.53 10.36 -3.06
C ASP A 268 -4.43 11.86 -3.39
N PHE A 269 -5.36 12.67 -2.89
CA PHE A 269 -5.34 14.12 -3.14
C PHE A 269 -4.14 14.85 -2.53
N CYS A 270 -3.57 14.36 -1.41
CA CYS A 270 -2.37 14.97 -0.85
C CYS A 270 -1.20 14.76 -1.82
N GLN A 271 -1.00 13.54 -2.29
CA GLN A 271 0.02 13.21 -3.29
C GLN A 271 -0.19 13.98 -4.59
N ALA A 272 -1.42 13.97 -5.12
CA ALA A 272 -1.73 14.60 -6.39
C ALA A 272 -1.54 16.14 -6.37
N LEU A 273 -1.81 16.76 -5.22
CA LEU A 273 -1.63 18.21 -4.99
C LEU A 273 -0.26 18.58 -4.40
N GLY A 274 0.63 17.61 -4.20
CA GLY A 274 1.98 17.82 -3.66
C GLY A 274 2.00 18.28 -2.20
N GLN A 275 1.02 17.85 -1.41
CA GLN A 275 0.87 18.18 0.00
C GLN A 275 1.40 17.05 0.91
N PRO A 276 2.05 17.38 2.04
CA PRO A 276 2.45 16.41 3.04
C PRO A 276 1.22 15.86 3.80
N SER A 277 1.32 14.63 4.28
CA SER A 277 0.29 13.92 5.05
C SER A 277 -0.26 14.72 6.25
N ARG A 278 0.58 15.53 6.90
CA ARG A 278 0.21 16.41 8.02
C ARG A 278 -0.79 17.52 7.65
N LEU A 279 -0.92 17.85 6.36
CA LEU A 279 -1.85 18.86 5.84
C LEU A 279 -3.05 18.19 5.14
N LYS A 280 -3.44 16.98 5.54
CA LYS A 280 -4.60 16.30 4.94
C LYS A 280 -5.96 16.93 5.29
N TYR A 281 -6.05 17.64 6.41
CA TYR A 281 -7.29 18.27 6.85
C TYR A 281 -7.33 19.74 6.42
N GLN A 282 -8.47 20.15 5.86
CA GLN A 282 -8.70 21.55 5.47
C GLN A 282 -8.57 22.51 6.66
N SER A 283 -8.99 22.10 7.86
CA SER A 283 -8.84 22.89 9.09
C SER A 283 -7.39 23.22 9.43
N ASP A 284 -6.45 22.38 8.98
CA ASP A 284 -5.02 22.51 9.23
C ASP A 284 -4.30 23.20 8.05
N GLY A 285 -5.06 23.73 7.08
CA GLY A 285 -4.54 24.36 5.86
C GLY A 285 -4.41 23.42 4.66
N GLY A 286 -4.98 22.21 4.76
CA GLY A 286 -5.04 21.23 3.69
C GLY A 286 -6.02 21.54 2.55
N PRO A 287 -6.02 20.71 1.49
CA PRO A 287 -6.92 20.90 0.35
C PRO A 287 -8.39 20.69 0.75
N GLY A 288 -9.27 21.53 0.21
CA GLY A 288 -10.71 21.40 0.35
C GLY A 288 -11.37 20.78 -0.88
N VAL A 289 -12.70 20.82 -0.89
CA VAL A 289 -13.53 20.31 -2.00
C VAL A 289 -13.20 21.04 -3.31
N ALA A 290 -12.95 22.34 -3.27
CA ALA A 290 -12.70 23.14 -4.47
C ALA A 290 -11.35 22.80 -5.14
N GLU A 291 -10.32 22.46 -4.37
CA GLU A 291 -9.05 21.95 -4.90
C GLU A 291 -9.23 20.56 -5.50
N GLY A 292 -9.93 19.66 -4.80
CA GLY A 292 -10.21 18.31 -5.29
C GLY A 292 -10.99 18.31 -6.60
N LEU A 293 -12.03 19.15 -6.72
CA LEU A 293 -12.82 19.29 -7.95
C LEU A 293 -12.04 19.91 -9.12
N ARG A 294 -11.00 20.70 -8.86
CA ARG A 294 -10.13 21.23 -9.93
C ARG A 294 -9.16 20.18 -10.49
N LEU A 295 -8.93 19.11 -9.73
CA LEU A 295 -8.02 18.04 -10.11
C LEU A 295 -8.69 16.94 -10.95
N LEU A 296 -9.99 16.71 -10.70
CA LEU A 296 -10.83 15.72 -11.41
C LEU A 296 -11.35 16.25 -12.75
#